data_AF-A5D124-F1
#
_entry.id   AF-A5D124-F1
#
_cell.length_a   1.000
_cell.length_b   1.000
_cell.length_c   1.000
_cell.angle_alpha   90.00
_cell.angle_beta   90.00
_cell.angle_gamma   90.00
#
_symmetry.space_group_name_H-M   'P 1'
#
loop_
_entity.id
_entity.type
_entity.pdbx_description
1 polymer ?
#
loop_
_entity_poly.entity_id
_entity_poly.type
_entity_poly.pdbx_seq_one_letter_code
_entity_poly.pdbx_strand_id
1 'polypeptide(L)'
;METSLFKTAFLFLLIYAVVPTALVRLSGIGAISRIPRGKKRIALTFDDGPDPRYTPQILNILGQYRVKACFFVIGSKARAHPEIIRQIVQAGHEIGNHGFSHKAAWLLGPFATTREIAETNRAIEELTGQKARFCRPAWGLFNLFSLCYFRLKGLKVVLWTYMSWDWIRRATPESICRKVLGRLRDGAILVLHDGDSAPGAAKGSPAHVVEALPAILEGLRQKGLKVVPLEELNGLKSRRAALAKGVRMLWSLLEKAIRLCSGIRDLGDGKSSIWRIALRRYRGKEWHLPDGSVLRPGEQFLELHINNERLLSLVDRSTSLERATLIALKEIRNGLADMACILMNDRRFCNIEVLLGITLLHRGAELIGFTVFDMKPGLFRTVTGWYEQWLLALFHPGGFKNLKAYREKLTPKYVVISRRELVRRYGFSATPACRTAEDGEKSVTG
;
A
#
# COMPACT_ATOMS: atom_id res chain seq x y z
N MET A 1 22.53 -4.92 -17.16
CA MET A 1 21.31 -4.23 -17.64
C MET A 1 20.05 -5.01 -17.25
N GLU A 2 20.06 -6.34 -17.38
CA GLU A 2 18.95 -7.24 -17.00
C GLU A 2 18.50 -7.15 -15.53
N THR A 3 19.44 -7.05 -14.59
CA THR A 3 19.13 -6.87 -13.17
C THR A 3 18.39 -5.57 -12.85
N SER A 4 18.58 -4.52 -13.67
CA SER A 4 17.86 -3.25 -13.52
C SER A 4 16.41 -3.35 -14.01
N LEU A 5 16.17 -4.07 -15.10
CA LEU A 5 14.82 -4.26 -15.66
C LEU A 5 13.96 -5.07 -14.70
N PHE A 6 14.49 -6.18 -14.16
CA PHE A 6 13.78 -7.01 -13.19
C PHE A 6 13.38 -6.22 -11.94
N LYS A 7 14.32 -5.42 -11.39
CA LYS A 7 14.06 -4.57 -10.23
C LYS A 7 12.99 -3.51 -10.49
N THR A 8 13.03 -2.87 -11.67
CA THR A 8 12.01 -1.90 -12.08
C THR A 8 10.65 -2.55 -12.24
N ALA A 9 10.57 -3.71 -12.90
CA ALA A 9 9.34 -4.46 -13.07
C ALA A 9 8.76 -4.94 -11.73
N PHE A 10 9.61 -5.41 -10.82
CA PHE A 10 9.23 -5.79 -9.46
C PHE A 10 8.65 -4.61 -8.68
N LEU A 11 9.33 -3.47 -8.68
CA LEU A 11 8.85 -2.26 -7.99
C LEU A 11 7.53 -1.76 -8.60
N PHE A 12 7.41 -1.81 -9.94
CA PHE A 12 6.18 -1.48 -10.63
C PHE A 12 5.03 -2.39 -10.18
N LEU A 13 5.20 -3.72 -10.21
CA LEU A 13 4.18 -4.67 -9.76
C LEU A 13 3.79 -4.45 -8.30
N LEU A 14 4.79 -4.15 -7.46
CA LEU A 14 4.58 -3.92 -6.03
C LEU A 14 3.73 -2.66 -5.80
N ILE A 15 4.03 -1.55 -6.45
CA ILE A 15 3.25 -0.29 -6.36
C ILE A 15 1.89 -0.44 -7.04
N TYR A 16 1.84 -1.12 -8.18
CA TYR A 16 0.65 -1.23 -9.03
C TYR A 16 -0.42 -2.13 -8.42
N ALA A 17 -0.04 -3.28 -7.84
CA ALA A 17 -0.96 -4.35 -7.48
C ALA A 17 -0.85 -4.77 -5.99
N VAL A 18 0.36 -5.10 -5.54
CA VAL A 18 0.58 -5.69 -4.21
C VAL A 18 0.26 -4.71 -3.09
N VAL A 19 0.83 -3.49 -3.16
CA VAL A 19 0.63 -2.43 -2.16
C VAL A 19 -0.84 -2.02 -2.07
N PRO A 20 -1.55 -1.69 -3.18
CA PRO A 20 -2.98 -1.44 -3.16
C PRO A 20 -3.80 -2.56 -2.49
N THR A 21 -3.53 -3.81 -2.85
CA THR A 21 -4.23 -4.96 -2.30
C THR A 21 -3.96 -5.13 -0.81
N ALA A 22 -2.70 -5.12 -0.41
CA ALA A 22 -2.30 -5.26 0.99
C ALA A 22 -2.84 -4.09 1.83
N LEU A 23 -2.83 -2.86 1.30
CA LEU A 23 -3.41 -1.70 1.97
C LEU A 23 -4.86 -1.97 2.31
N VAL A 24 -5.70 -2.29 1.32
CA VAL A 24 -7.14 -2.52 1.56
C VAL A 24 -7.36 -3.71 2.49
N ARG A 25 -6.71 -4.84 2.24
CA ARG A 25 -6.96 -6.09 2.98
C ARG A 25 -6.48 -6.05 4.42
N LEU A 26 -5.36 -5.38 4.71
CA LEU A 26 -4.77 -5.34 6.05
C LEU A 26 -5.30 -4.18 6.90
N SER A 27 -5.58 -3.04 6.28
CA SER A 27 -6.04 -1.85 7.00
C SER A 27 -7.56 -1.69 7.03
N GLY A 28 -8.29 -2.35 6.14
CA GLY A 28 -9.73 -2.15 5.94
C GLY A 28 -10.07 -0.77 5.37
N ILE A 29 -9.10 -0.06 4.78
CA ILE A 29 -9.33 1.24 4.14
C ILE A 29 -10.05 1.04 2.82
N GLY A 30 -11.13 1.80 2.62
CA GLY A 30 -11.83 1.84 1.35
C GLY A 30 -12.67 0.59 1.06
N ALA A 31 -12.71 -0.39 1.97
CA ALA A 31 -13.52 -1.60 1.85
C ALA A 31 -14.22 -1.99 3.14
N ILE A 32 -15.44 -2.51 3.01
CA ILE A 32 -16.25 -3.07 4.07
C ILE A 32 -15.95 -4.57 4.11
N SER A 33 -15.17 -5.02 5.10
CA SER A 33 -14.83 -6.45 5.27
C SER A 33 -15.61 -7.12 6.39
N ARG A 34 -16.35 -6.34 7.19
CA ARG A 34 -17.08 -6.79 8.40
C ARG A 34 -18.18 -5.80 8.74
N ILE A 35 -19.27 -6.31 9.32
CA ILE A 35 -20.39 -5.58 9.91
C ILE A 35 -20.08 -5.20 11.38
N PRO A 36 -20.59 -4.09 11.95
CA PRO A 36 -20.47 -3.82 13.38
C PRO A 36 -21.02 -4.97 14.23
N ARG A 37 -20.21 -5.40 15.21
CA ARG A 37 -20.62 -6.38 16.22
C ARG A 37 -21.55 -5.74 17.25
N GLY A 38 -22.15 -6.57 18.09
CA GLY A 38 -23.06 -6.21 19.19
C GLY A 38 -24.53 -6.40 18.86
N LYS A 39 -24.88 -6.86 17.65
CA LYS A 39 -26.28 -7.02 17.21
C LYS A 39 -26.60 -8.42 16.65
N LYS A 40 -25.66 -9.37 16.74
CA LYS A 40 -25.80 -10.73 16.19
C LYS A 40 -26.24 -10.73 14.72
N ARG A 41 -25.61 -9.89 13.89
CA ARG A 41 -25.94 -9.73 12.47
C ARG A 41 -24.83 -10.25 11.57
N ILE A 42 -25.21 -10.85 10.45
CA ILE A 42 -24.32 -11.24 9.36
C ILE A 42 -24.90 -10.82 8.01
N ALA A 43 -24.06 -10.67 6.99
CA ALA A 43 -24.52 -10.53 5.60
C ALA A 43 -24.18 -11.80 4.83
N LEU A 44 -25.16 -12.27 4.06
CA LEU A 44 -25.03 -13.38 3.13
C LEU A 44 -24.82 -12.84 1.73
N THR A 45 -23.76 -13.28 1.05
CA THR A 45 -23.40 -12.80 -0.29
C THR A 45 -23.06 -13.95 -1.23
N PHE A 46 -23.41 -13.80 -2.50
CA PHE A 46 -23.17 -14.77 -3.57
C PHE A 46 -22.33 -14.12 -4.68
N ASP A 47 -21.27 -14.79 -5.12
CA ASP A 47 -20.38 -14.34 -6.18
C ASP A 47 -20.45 -15.27 -7.41
N ASP A 48 -20.00 -14.76 -8.56
CA ASP A 48 -19.81 -15.46 -9.85
C ASP A 48 -21.06 -15.76 -10.70
N GLY A 49 -22.26 -15.46 -10.21
CA GLY A 49 -23.50 -15.54 -10.96
C GLY A 49 -23.77 -14.36 -11.91
N PRO A 50 -24.96 -14.34 -12.53
CA PRO A 50 -25.98 -15.38 -12.45
C PRO A 50 -25.60 -16.65 -13.24
N ASP A 51 -25.86 -17.84 -12.69
CA ASP A 51 -25.90 -19.11 -13.42
C ASP A 51 -27.36 -19.54 -13.62
N PRO A 52 -27.79 -19.86 -14.85
CA PRO A 52 -29.19 -20.19 -15.15
C PRO A 52 -29.71 -21.45 -14.47
N ARG A 53 -28.83 -22.34 -14.01
CA ARG A 53 -29.21 -23.56 -13.29
C ARG A 53 -29.33 -23.31 -11.80
N TYR A 54 -28.39 -22.58 -11.20
CA TYR A 54 -28.25 -22.54 -9.73
C TYR A 54 -28.81 -21.27 -9.09
N THR A 55 -28.64 -20.10 -9.72
CA THR A 55 -29.13 -18.83 -9.14
C THR A 55 -30.64 -18.88 -8.85
N PRO A 56 -31.52 -19.38 -9.76
CA PRO A 56 -32.95 -19.49 -9.47
C PRO A 56 -33.28 -20.41 -8.29
N GLN A 57 -32.54 -21.52 -8.12
CA GLN A 57 -32.73 -22.44 -6.99
C GLN A 57 -32.36 -21.79 -5.67
N ILE A 58 -31.25 -21.03 -5.64
CA ILE A 58 -30.83 -20.25 -4.48
C ILE A 58 -31.88 -19.20 -4.13
N LEU A 59 -32.42 -18.47 -5.12
CA LEU A 59 -33.49 -17.49 -4.90
C LEU A 59 -34.73 -18.13 -4.27
N ASN A 60 -35.14 -19.31 -4.74
CA ASN A 60 -36.27 -20.03 -4.18
C ASN A 60 -36.04 -20.38 -2.69
N ILE A 61 -34.86 -20.93 -2.35
CA ILE A 61 -34.50 -21.25 -0.96
C ILE A 61 -34.50 -19.98 -0.10
N LEU A 62 -33.86 -18.90 -0.56
CA LEU A 62 -33.85 -17.63 0.19
C LEU A 62 -35.27 -17.09 0.42
N GLY A 63 -36.15 -17.23 -0.58
CA GLY A 63 -37.57 -16.89 -0.49
C GLY A 63 -38.32 -17.68 0.58
N GLN A 64 -38.16 -19.01 0.61
CA GLN A 64 -38.76 -19.90 1.61
C GLN A 64 -38.35 -19.51 3.04
N TYR A 65 -37.08 -19.12 3.22
CA TYR A 65 -36.55 -18.70 4.52
C TYR A 65 -36.76 -17.21 4.83
N ARG A 66 -37.35 -16.44 3.90
CA ARG A 66 -37.55 -14.98 4.00
C ARG A 66 -36.25 -14.22 4.28
N VAL A 67 -35.14 -14.67 3.69
CA VAL A 67 -33.81 -14.08 3.85
C VAL A 67 -33.47 -13.22 2.62
N LYS A 68 -32.93 -12.03 2.86
CA LYS A 68 -32.34 -11.19 1.80
C LYS A 68 -30.82 -11.32 1.80
N ALA A 69 -30.23 -11.17 0.63
CA ALA A 69 -28.81 -11.39 0.37
C ALA A 69 -28.34 -10.39 -0.71
N CYS A 70 -27.03 -10.32 -0.91
CA CYS A 70 -26.44 -9.55 -2.01
C CYS A 70 -25.76 -10.48 -3.03
N PHE A 71 -26.06 -10.29 -4.31
CA PHE A 71 -25.46 -11.02 -5.42
C PHE A 71 -24.45 -10.12 -6.14
N PHE A 72 -23.17 -10.45 -6.06
CA PHE A 72 -22.11 -9.81 -6.85
C PHE A 72 -22.03 -10.49 -8.21
N VAL A 73 -22.67 -9.88 -9.20
CA VAL A 73 -22.84 -10.47 -10.52
C VAL A 73 -21.69 -10.13 -11.46
N ILE A 74 -21.33 -11.09 -12.31
CA ILE A 74 -20.42 -10.88 -13.43
C ILE A 74 -21.20 -10.21 -14.56
N GLY A 75 -20.72 -9.06 -15.04
CA GLY A 75 -21.45 -8.23 -16.01
C GLY A 75 -21.79 -8.94 -17.33
N SER A 76 -20.87 -9.76 -17.86
CA SER A 76 -21.14 -10.55 -19.08
C SER A 76 -22.25 -11.58 -18.89
N LYS A 77 -22.29 -12.26 -17.73
CA LYS A 77 -23.39 -13.17 -17.37
C LYS A 77 -24.70 -12.45 -17.12
N ALA A 78 -24.65 -11.29 -16.46
CA ALA A 78 -25.83 -10.45 -16.25
C ALA A 78 -26.48 -10.06 -17.59
N ARG A 79 -25.68 -9.72 -18.61
CA ARG A 79 -26.18 -9.46 -19.97
C ARG A 79 -26.71 -10.69 -20.67
N ALA A 80 -26.11 -11.86 -20.44
CA ALA A 80 -26.56 -13.13 -21.02
C ALA A 80 -27.87 -13.65 -20.40
N HIS A 81 -28.13 -13.32 -19.13
CA HIS A 81 -29.28 -13.79 -18.36
C HIS A 81 -30.04 -12.64 -17.68
N PRO A 82 -30.56 -11.66 -18.45
CA PRO A 82 -31.22 -10.48 -17.92
C PRO A 82 -32.49 -10.81 -17.11
N GLU A 83 -33.18 -11.90 -17.44
CA GLU A 83 -34.34 -12.41 -16.70
C GLU A 83 -34.00 -12.77 -15.25
N ILE A 84 -32.83 -13.39 -15.01
CA ILE A 84 -32.40 -13.77 -13.67
C ILE A 84 -32.02 -12.54 -12.85
N ILE A 85 -31.38 -11.55 -13.47
CA ILE A 85 -31.09 -10.27 -12.83
C ILE A 85 -32.38 -9.60 -12.35
N ARG A 86 -33.44 -9.60 -13.18
CA ARG A 86 -34.75 -9.07 -12.78
C ARG A 86 -35.38 -9.89 -11.65
N GLN A 87 -35.27 -11.22 -11.68
CA GLN A 87 -35.75 -12.08 -10.59
C GLN A 87 -35.06 -11.77 -9.26
N ILE A 88 -33.73 -11.57 -9.26
CA ILE A 88 -32.96 -11.19 -8.06
C ILE A 88 -33.52 -9.90 -7.45
N VAL A 89 -33.75 -8.86 -8.28
CA VAL A 89 -34.28 -7.57 -7.82
C VAL A 89 -35.74 -7.66 -7.38
N GLN A 90 -36.59 -8.36 -8.14
CA GLN A 90 -38.01 -8.57 -7.80
C GLN A 90 -38.17 -9.33 -6.49
N ALA A 91 -37.29 -10.29 -6.22
CA ALA A 91 -37.22 -10.99 -4.95
C ALA A 91 -36.60 -10.13 -3.83
N GLY A 92 -36.28 -8.85 -4.07
CA GLY A 92 -35.82 -7.90 -3.07
C GLY A 92 -34.38 -8.12 -2.59
N HIS A 93 -33.55 -8.81 -3.37
CA HIS A 93 -32.13 -8.96 -3.10
C HIS A 93 -31.33 -7.78 -3.68
N GLU A 94 -30.16 -7.53 -3.11
CA GLU A 94 -29.25 -6.49 -3.58
C GLU A 94 -28.37 -7.02 -4.70
N ILE A 95 -28.02 -6.16 -5.66
CA ILE A 95 -27.05 -6.48 -6.72
C ILE A 95 -25.80 -5.63 -6.56
N GLY A 96 -24.66 -6.31 -6.56
CA GLY A 96 -23.32 -5.74 -6.57
C GLY A 96 -22.57 -6.08 -7.86
N ASN A 97 -21.52 -5.31 -8.13
CA ASN A 97 -20.64 -5.50 -9.28
C ASN A 97 -19.48 -6.46 -8.96
N HIS A 98 -19.27 -7.50 -9.79
CA HIS A 98 -18.15 -8.44 -9.70
C HIS A 98 -17.18 -8.41 -10.91
N GLY A 99 -17.11 -7.30 -11.62
CA GLY A 99 -16.38 -7.17 -12.88
C GLY A 99 -17.14 -7.78 -14.06
N PHE A 100 -16.72 -7.46 -15.28
CA PHE A 100 -17.46 -7.85 -16.48
C PHE A 100 -17.06 -9.24 -16.95
N SER A 101 -15.78 -9.58 -16.88
CA SER A 101 -15.22 -10.87 -17.31
C SER A 101 -14.49 -11.66 -16.20
N HIS A 102 -14.64 -11.25 -14.94
CA HIS A 102 -13.98 -11.88 -13.77
C HIS A 102 -12.45 -12.02 -13.93
N LYS A 103 -11.78 -10.96 -14.41
CA LYS A 103 -10.33 -10.89 -14.53
C LYS A 103 -9.68 -10.31 -13.28
N ALA A 104 -8.52 -10.84 -12.91
CA ALA A 104 -7.81 -10.40 -11.73
C ALA A 104 -7.29 -8.97 -11.95
N ALA A 105 -7.57 -8.05 -11.03
CA ALA A 105 -7.14 -6.65 -11.16
C ALA A 105 -5.62 -6.53 -11.35
N TRP A 106 -4.82 -7.46 -10.81
CA TRP A 106 -3.37 -7.49 -10.96
C TRP A 106 -2.91 -7.64 -12.42
N LEU A 107 -3.72 -8.28 -13.26
CA LEU A 107 -3.41 -8.56 -14.67
C LEU A 107 -4.02 -7.54 -15.63
N LEU A 108 -4.88 -6.66 -15.13
CA LEU A 108 -5.53 -5.64 -15.94
C LEU A 108 -4.70 -4.38 -15.95
N GLY A 109 -4.53 -3.76 -17.12
CA GLY A 109 -4.01 -2.39 -17.22
C GLY A 109 -5.03 -1.33 -16.79
N PRO A 110 -4.65 -0.04 -16.77
CA PRO A 110 -5.51 1.05 -16.28
C PRO A 110 -6.88 1.12 -16.97
N PHE A 111 -6.89 1.20 -18.31
CA PHE A 111 -8.12 1.30 -19.10
C PHE A 111 -8.98 0.05 -18.97
N ALA A 112 -8.37 -1.13 -19.06
CA ALA A 112 -9.06 -2.39 -18.89
C ALA A 112 -9.72 -2.51 -17.51
N THR A 113 -9.03 -2.09 -16.45
CA THR A 113 -9.58 -2.05 -15.08
C THR A 113 -10.82 -1.18 -15.00
N THR A 114 -10.76 0.05 -15.54
CA THR A 114 -11.91 0.96 -15.53
C THR A 114 -13.07 0.43 -16.35
N ARG A 115 -12.77 -0.21 -17.49
CA ARG A 115 -13.76 -0.80 -18.39
C ARG A 115 -14.50 -1.96 -17.72
N GLU A 116 -13.77 -2.87 -17.08
CA GLU A 116 -14.36 -4.02 -16.37
C GLU A 116 -15.40 -3.60 -15.32
N ILE A 117 -15.10 -2.55 -14.56
CA ILE A 117 -16.01 -2.04 -13.53
C ILE A 117 -17.16 -1.25 -14.18
N ALA A 118 -16.85 -0.37 -15.14
CA ALA A 118 -17.83 0.51 -15.78
C ALA A 118 -18.89 -0.25 -16.60
N GLU A 119 -18.48 -1.25 -17.37
CA GLU A 119 -19.40 -2.04 -18.21
C GLU A 119 -20.37 -2.87 -17.37
N THR A 120 -19.89 -3.41 -16.24
CA THR A 120 -20.74 -4.12 -15.29
C THR A 120 -21.72 -3.18 -14.59
N ASN A 121 -21.27 -2.00 -14.16
CA ASN A 121 -22.17 -0.99 -13.60
C ASN A 121 -23.26 -0.60 -14.60
N ARG A 122 -22.88 -0.38 -15.86
CA ARG A 122 -23.83 -0.05 -16.93
C ARG A 122 -24.82 -1.20 -17.16
N ALA A 123 -24.35 -2.44 -17.23
CA ALA A 123 -25.22 -3.60 -17.36
C ALA A 123 -26.24 -3.69 -16.21
N ILE A 124 -25.79 -3.51 -14.96
CA ILE A 124 -26.68 -3.50 -13.79
C ILE A 124 -27.70 -2.37 -13.90
N GLU A 125 -27.28 -1.15 -14.23
CA GLU A 125 -28.17 0.01 -14.36
C GLU A 125 -29.21 -0.16 -15.47
N GLU A 126 -28.79 -0.64 -16.65
CA GLU A 126 -29.68 -0.94 -17.79
C GLU A 126 -30.72 -2.02 -17.46
N LEU A 127 -30.32 -3.06 -16.72
CA LEU A 127 -31.20 -4.21 -16.45
C LEU A 127 -32.13 -4.01 -15.26
N THR A 128 -31.76 -3.16 -14.31
CA THR A 128 -32.46 -3.02 -13.02
C THR A 128 -33.05 -1.63 -12.81
N GLY A 129 -32.64 -0.63 -13.60
CA GLY A 129 -32.93 0.79 -13.36
C GLY A 129 -32.18 1.38 -12.15
N GLN A 130 -31.30 0.61 -11.51
CA GLN A 130 -30.62 1.00 -10.28
C GLN A 130 -29.10 1.02 -10.47
N LYS A 131 -28.45 2.06 -9.94
CA LYS A 131 -26.98 2.15 -9.94
C LYS A 131 -26.40 1.14 -8.96
N ALA A 132 -25.40 0.38 -9.41
CA ALA A 132 -24.62 -0.49 -8.53
C ALA A 132 -23.96 0.33 -7.42
N ARG A 133 -24.29 0.04 -6.16
CA ARG A 133 -23.72 0.70 -4.98
C ARG A 133 -22.49 -0.03 -4.44
N PHE A 134 -22.48 -1.35 -4.59
CA PHE A 134 -21.46 -2.24 -4.09
C PHE A 134 -20.62 -2.82 -5.21
N CYS A 135 -19.33 -3.02 -4.95
CA CYS A 135 -18.44 -3.76 -5.82
C CYS A 135 -17.57 -4.69 -5.00
N ARG A 136 -17.36 -5.91 -5.49
CA ARG A 136 -16.37 -6.85 -4.96
C ARG A 136 -15.42 -7.18 -6.10
N PRO A 137 -14.13 -6.84 -6.02
CA PRO A 137 -13.18 -7.24 -7.07
C PRO A 137 -12.99 -8.75 -7.10
N ALA A 138 -12.76 -9.30 -8.30
CA ALA A 138 -12.41 -10.71 -8.49
C ALA A 138 -11.23 -11.10 -7.59
N TRP A 139 -11.37 -12.24 -6.88
CA TRP A 139 -10.44 -12.73 -5.85
C TRP A 139 -10.11 -11.75 -4.70
N GLY A 140 -10.83 -10.63 -4.58
CA GLY A 140 -10.51 -9.55 -3.63
C GLY A 140 -9.16 -8.88 -3.93
N LEU A 141 -8.72 -8.90 -5.18
CA LEU A 141 -7.47 -8.30 -5.65
C LEU A 141 -7.71 -6.89 -6.19
N PHE A 142 -6.75 -6.00 -5.92
CA PHE A 142 -6.81 -4.60 -6.31
C PHE A 142 -5.57 -4.21 -7.12
N ASN A 143 -5.73 -3.23 -7.99
CA ASN A 143 -4.63 -2.42 -8.49
C ASN A 143 -4.86 -0.93 -8.16
N LEU A 144 -3.86 -0.10 -8.41
CA LEU A 144 -3.92 1.34 -8.13
C LEU A 144 -5.14 2.02 -8.79
N PHE A 145 -5.46 1.66 -10.03
CA PHE A 145 -6.56 2.25 -10.80
C PHE A 145 -7.93 1.81 -10.31
N SER A 146 -8.07 0.56 -9.84
CA SER A 146 -9.31 0.08 -9.23
C SER A 146 -9.66 0.90 -7.99
N LEU A 147 -8.69 1.17 -7.11
CA LEU A 147 -8.90 2.00 -5.92
C LEU A 147 -9.32 3.43 -6.28
N CYS A 148 -8.64 4.04 -7.24
CA CYS A 148 -9.00 5.36 -7.75
C CYS A 148 -10.42 5.38 -8.32
N TYR A 149 -10.77 4.38 -9.13
CA TYR A 149 -12.08 4.29 -9.76
C TYR A 149 -13.21 4.15 -8.72
N PHE A 150 -13.05 3.26 -7.74
CA PHE A 150 -14.04 3.10 -6.67
C PHE A 150 -14.27 4.40 -5.91
N ARG A 151 -13.18 5.11 -5.59
CA ARG A 151 -13.24 6.40 -4.88
C ARG A 151 -13.92 7.49 -5.71
N LEU A 152 -13.63 7.56 -7.01
CA LEU A 152 -14.17 8.57 -7.93
C LEU A 152 -15.65 8.34 -8.23
N LYS A 153 -16.09 7.08 -8.34
CA LYS A 153 -17.48 6.72 -8.63
C LYS A 153 -18.34 6.50 -7.38
N GLY A 154 -17.77 6.63 -6.18
CA GLY A 154 -18.49 6.44 -4.92
C GLY A 154 -18.93 4.98 -4.68
N LEU A 155 -18.28 4.01 -5.32
CA LEU A 155 -18.58 2.59 -5.15
C LEU A 155 -18.07 2.11 -3.80
N LYS A 156 -18.92 1.42 -3.05
CA LYS A 156 -18.53 0.79 -1.79
C LYS A 156 -17.92 -0.57 -2.09
N VAL A 157 -16.63 -0.72 -1.82
CA VAL A 157 -15.98 -2.02 -1.95
C VAL A 157 -16.41 -2.92 -0.79
N VAL A 158 -16.85 -4.14 -1.10
CA VAL A 158 -17.28 -5.13 -0.10
C VAL A 158 -16.40 -6.36 -0.22
N LEU A 159 -15.65 -6.64 0.83
CA LEU A 159 -14.88 -7.87 1.00
C LEU A 159 -15.63 -8.80 1.96
N TRP A 160 -14.91 -9.71 2.60
CA TRP A 160 -15.51 -10.72 3.48
C TRP A 160 -14.70 -10.94 4.73
N THR A 161 -15.38 -11.40 5.78
CA THR A 161 -14.74 -12.03 6.93
C THR A 161 -14.50 -13.51 6.70
N TYR A 162 -15.38 -14.14 5.91
CA TYR A 162 -15.35 -15.58 5.72
C TYR A 162 -15.82 -15.96 4.31
N MET A 163 -15.07 -16.85 3.68
CA MET A 163 -15.42 -17.50 2.41
C MET A 163 -15.57 -18.99 2.70
N SER A 164 -16.65 -19.60 2.20
CA SER A 164 -17.02 -20.99 2.48
C SER A 164 -16.04 -22.01 1.89
N TRP A 165 -15.35 -21.66 0.80
CA TRP A 165 -14.56 -22.58 -0.04
C TRP A 165 -15.43 -23.68 -0.65
N ASP A 166 -16.67 -23.34 -0.99
CA ASP A 166 -17.63 -24.13 -1.74
C ASP A 166 -17.21 -24.45 -3.18
N TRP A 167 -16.45 -23.55 -3.82
CA TRP A 167 -15.99 -23.70 -5.21
C TRP A 167 -14.90 -24.77 -5.41
N ILE A 168 -14.30 -25.33 -4.35
CA ILE A 168 -13.20 -26.30 -4.50
C ILE A 168 -13.74 -27.70 -4.83
N ARG A 169 -12.99 -28.48 -5.61
CA ARG A 169 -13.39 -29.84 -6.07
C ARG A 169 -13.80 -30.82 -4.96
N ARG A 170 -13.22 -30.66 -3.76
CA ARG A 170 -13.48 -31.55 -2.60
C ARG A 170 -14.55 -31.03 -1.64
N ALA A 171 -15.23 -29.93 -1.99
CA ALA A 171 -16.32 -29.43 -1.18
C ALA A 171 -17.51 -30.40 -1.27
N THR A 172 -18.15 -30.63 -0.13
CA THR A 172 -19.44 -31.31 -0.01
C THR A 172 -20.40 -30.41 0.77
N PRO A 173 -21.72 -30.59 0.64
CA PRO A 173 -22.70 -29.79 1.38
C PRO A 173 -22.44 -29.76 2.89
N GLU A 174 -22.11 -30.90 3.49
CA GLU A 174 -21.84 -31.05 4.93
C GLU A 174 -20.56 -30.31 5.32
N SER A 175 -19.52 -30.41 4.48
CA SER A 175 -18.24 -29.72 4.74
C SER A 175 -18.41 -28.20 4.67
N ILE A 176 -19.23 -27.69 3.75
CA ILE A 176 -19.56 -26.27 3.61
C ILE A 176 -20.32 -25.82 4.86
N CYS A 177 -21.39 -26.53 5.21
CA CYS A 177 -22.22 -26.23 6.38
C CYS A 177 -21.40 -26.20 7.67
N ARG A 178 -20.61 -27.26 7.94
CA ARG A 178 -19.73 -27.37 9.12
C ARG A 178 -18.75 -26.21 9.21
N LYS A 179 -18.09 -25.86 8.09
CA LYS A 179 -17.12 -24.76 8.01
C LYS A 179 -17.78 -23.40 8.29
N VAL A 180 -18.92 -23.15 7.66
CA VAL A 180 -19.69 -21.91 7.82
C VAL A 180 -20.15 -21.77 9.27
N LEU A 181 -20.89 -22.75 9.81
CA LEU A 181 -21.47 -22.68 11.16
C LEU A 181 -20.42 -22.72 12.28
N GLY A 182 -19.25 -23.33 12.04
CA GLY A 182 -18.15 -23.36 13.00
C GLY A 182 -17.44 -22.01 13.15
N ARG A 183 -17.34 -21.22 12.08
CA ARG A 183 -16.51 -19.99 12.04
C ARG A 183 -17.29 -18.69 12.00
N LEU A 184 -18.55 -18.69 11.55
CA LEU A 184 -19.33 -17.47 11.53
C LEU A 184 -19.57 -16.93 12.94
N ARG A 185 -19.40 -15.61 13.06
CA ARG A 185 -19.57 -14.85 14.28
C ARG A 185 -20.32 -13.57 13.95
N ASP A 186 -20.81 -12.91 14.98
CA ASP A 186 -21.41 -11.59 14.85
C ASP A 186 -20.50 -10.64 14.05
N GLY A 187 -21.12 -9.90 13.14
CA GLY A 187 -20.48 -8.99 12.22
C GLY A 187 -19.96 -9.64 10.93
N ALA A 188 -20.20 -10.93 10.68
CA ALA A 188 -19.62 -11.61 9.52
C ALA A 188 -20.24 -11.16 8.19
N ILE A 189 -19.41 -11.11 7.15
CA ILE A 189 -19.85 -11.11 5.74
C ILE A 189 -19.39 -12.45 5.18
N LEU A 190 -20.34 -13.29 4.77
CA LEU A 190 -20.14 -14.63 4.23
C LEU A 190 -20.21 -14.60 2.71
N VAL A 191 -19.22 -15.20 2.06
CA VAL A 191 -19.22 -15.47 0.61
C VAL A 191 -19.55 -16.93 0.35
N LEU A 192 -20.56 -17.12 -0.50
CA LEU A 192 -20.88 -18.33 -1.25
C LEU A 192 -20.79 -18.00 -2.75
N HIS A 193 -20.83 -19.01 -3.62
CA HIS A 193 -20.77 -18.82 -5.07
C HIS A 193 -22.00 -19.44 -5.73
N ASP A 194 -22.65 -18.68 -6.62
CA ASP A 194 -23.78 -19.14 -7.42
C ASP A 194 -23.40 -19.41 -8.89
N GLY A 195 -22.12 -19.30 -9.24
CA GLY A 195 -21.57 -19.70 -10.55
C GLY A 195 -20.28 -20.50 -10.43
N ASP A 196 -19.94 -21.26 -11.48
CA ASP A 196 -18.74 -22.14 -11.54
C ASP A 196 -17.76 -21.78 -12.67
N SER A 197 -17.96 -20.64 -13.33
CA SER A 197 -17.14 -20.25 -14.50
C SER A 197 -15.86 -19.50 -14.14
N ALA A 198 -15.68 -19.10 -12.87
CA ALA A 198 -14.49 -18.39 -12.43
C ALA A 198 -13.27 -19.32 -12.49
N PRO A 199 -12.09 -18.82 -12.90
CA PRO A 199 -10.88 -19.64 -12.95
C PRO A 199 -10.55 -20.26 -11.58
N GLY A 200 -10.46 -21.60 -11.55
CA GLY A 200 -10.20 -22.40 -10.35
C GLY A 200 -11.45 -23.00 -9.69
N ALA A 201 -12.65 -22.55 -10.05
CA ALA A 201 -13.90 -23.15 -9.57
C ALA A 201 -14.12 -24.54 -10.18
N ALA A 202 -14.56 -25.49 -9.36
CA ALA A 202 -14.94 -26.81 -9.82
C ALA A 202 -16.30 -26.75 -10.53
N LYS A 203 -16.38 -27.37 -11.72
CA LYS A 203 -17.63 -27.47 -12.48
C LYS A 203 -18.73 -28.12 -11.63
N GLY A 204 -19.90 -27.47 -11.58
CA GLY A 204 -21.04 -27.92 -10.78
C GLY A 204 -20.96 -27.60 -9.29
N SER A 205 -19.92 -26.93 -8.81
CA SER A 205 -19.78 -26.62 -7.37
C SER A 205 -20.95 -25.86 -6.73
N PRO A 206 -21.71 -24.98 -7.42
CA PRO A 206 -22.86 -24.33 -6.82
C PRO A 206 -24.00 -25.30 -6.45
N ALA A 207 -24.05 -26.52 -7.02
CA ALA A 207 -25.02 -27.54 -6.58
C ALA A 207 -24.87 -27.86 -5.08
N HIS A 208 -23.62 -27.94 -4.60
CA HIS A 208 -23.36 -28.17 -3.18
C HIS A 208 -23.77 -26.99 -2.30
N VAL A 209 -23.78 -25.77 -2.86
CA VAL A 209 -24.29 -24.58 -2.18
C VAL A 209 -25.80 -24.65 -2.06
N VAL A 210 -26.50 -25.01 -3.14
CA VAL A 210 -27.96 -25.22 -3.14
C VAL A 210 -28.35 -26.23 -2.06
N GLU A 211 -27.67 -27.36 -1.98
CA GLU A 211 -27.93 -28.41 -0.98
C GLU A 211 -27.59 -27.97 0.45
N ALA A 212 -26.49 -27.22 0.65
CA ALA A 212 -26.06 -26.80 2.00
C ALA A 212 -26.84 -25.61 2.55
N LEU A 213 -27.41 -24.77 1.68
CA LEU A 213 -27.99 -23.48 2.07
C LEU A 213 -29.11 -23.59 3.11
N PRO A 214 -30.08 -24.52 3.01
CA PRO A 214 -31.11 -24.70 4.04
C PRO A 214 -30.51 -24.93 5.43
N ALA A 215 -29.59 -25.89 5.57
CA ALA A 215 -28.95 -26.21 6.85
C ALA A 215 -28.10 -25.05 7.39
N ILE A 216 -27.46 -24.27 6.51
CA ILE A 216 -26.76 -23.03 6.90
C ILE A 216 -27.74 -22.02 7.50
N LEU A 217 -28.86 -21.74 6.82
CA LEU A 217 -29.85 -20.76 7.27
C LEU A 217 -30.48 -21.18 8.61
N GLU A 218 -30.82 -22.45 8.78
CA GLU A 218 -31.30 -23.01 10.04
C GLU A 218 -30.27 -22.90 11.15
N GLY A 219 -29.01 -23.26 10.88
CA GLY A 219 -27.93 -23.17 11.85
C GLY A 219 -27.60 -21.72 12.25
N LEU A 220 -27.74 -20.76 11.34
CA LEU A 220 -27.63 -19.33 11.66
C LEU A 220 -28.75 -18.88 12.59
N ARG A 221 -30.00 -19.30 12.30
CA ARG A 221 -31.16 -19.01 13.16
C ARG A 221 -30.98 -19.60 14.56
N GLN A 222 -30.54 -20.85 14.67
CA GLN A 222 -30.26 -21.50 15.96
C GLN A 222 -29.17 -20.80 16.76
N LYS A 223 -28.16 -20.23 16.09
CA LYS A 223 -27.11 -19.41 16.71
C LYS A 223 -27.55 -17.99 17.07
N GLY A 224 -28.80 -17.63 16.77
CA GLY A 224 -29.34 -16.28 16.93
C GLY A 224 -28.69 -15.26 16.00
N LEU A 225 -28.07 -15.68 14.90
CA LEU A 225 -27.44 -14.79 13.93
C LEU A 225 -28.46 -14.40 12.85
N LYS A 226 -28.86 -13.13 12.84
CA LYS A 226 -29.78 -12.56 11.85
C LYS A 226 -29.04 -12.19 10.56
N VAL A 227 -29.53 -12.66 9.43
CA VAL A 227 -29.06 -12.22 8.11
C VAL A 227 -29.65 -10.84 7.80
N VAL A 228 -28.81 -9.90 7.38
CA VAL A 228 -29.22 -8.54 7.01
C VAL A 228 -28.65 -8.12 5.64
N PRO A 229 -29.35 -7.25 4.90
CA PRO A 229 -28.84 -6.63 3.67
C PRO A 229 -27.57 -5.80 3.92
N LEU A 230 -26.78 -5.58 2.88
CA LEU A 230 -25.58 -4.73 2.94
C LEU A 230 -25.94 -3.24 3.07
N GLU A 231 -27.10 -2.78 2.61
CA GLU A 231 -27.55 -1.39 2.71
C GLU A 231 -27.87 -0.97 4.14
N GLU A 232 -28.36 -1.88 4.97
CA GLU A 232 -28.53 -1.67 6.42
C GLU A 232 -27.20 -1.47 7.16
N LEU A 233 -26.07 -1.53 6.44
CA LEU A 233 -24.71 -1.33 6.94
C LEU A 233 -24.19 0.09 6.71
N ASN A 234 -25.04 1.01 6.24
CA ASN A 234 -24.71 2.44 6.12
C ASN A 234 -24.26 3.02 7.47
N GLY A 235 -23.15 3.77 7.46
CA GLY A 235 -22.58 4.42 8.65
C GLY A 235 -21.23 3.88 9.13
N LEU A 236 -20.70 2.84 8.48
CA LEU A 236 -19.35 2.31 8.75
C LEU A 236 -18.26 3.30 8.31
N LYS A 237 -17.83 4.18 9.23
CA LYS A 237 -16.60 4.96 9.08
C LYS A 237 -15.42 3.98 9.13
N SER A 238 -14.51 4.05 8.14
CA SER A 238 -13.27 3.30 8.19
C SER A 238 -12.51 3.64 9.49
N ARG A 239 -11.97 2.64 10.18
CA ARG A 239 -11.29 2.83 11.46
C ARG A 239 -10.00 3.64 11.26
N ARG A 240 -10.06 4.96 11.49
CA ARG A 240 -8.92 5.90 11.40
C ARG A 240 -7.70 5.53 12.26
N ALA A 241 -7.85 4.76 13.34
CA ALA A 241 -6.72 4.35 14.19
C ALA A 241 -5.96 3.11 13.64
N ALA A 242 -6.67 2.18 13.00
CA ALA A 242 -6.04 1.06 12.28
C ALA A 242 -5.30 1.53 11.01
N LEU A 243 -5.75 2.64 10.44
CA LEU A 243 -5.17 3.38 9.32
C LEU A 243 -3.66 3.60 9.46
N ALA A 244 -3.24 4.26 10.54
CA ALA A 244 -1.87 4.69 10.71
C ALA A 244 -0.91 3.52 10.98
N LYS A 245 -1.39 2.43 11.59
CA LYS A 245 -0.57 1.22 11.82
C LYS A 245 -0.39 0.43 10.52
N GLY A 246 -1.47 0.23 9.76
CA GLY A 246 -1.42 -0.48 8.48
C GLY A 246 -0.61 0.25 7.41
N VAL A 247 -0.78 1.57 7.29
CA VAL A 247 -0.01 2.41 6.35
C VAL A 247 1.48 2.40 6.72
N ARG A 248 1.85 2.54 8.00
CA ARG A 248 3.26 2.47 8.44
C ARG A 248 3.89 1.11 8.18
N MET A 249 3.17 0.02 8.42
CA MET A 249 3.67 -1.33 8.15
C MET A 249 3.91 -1.53 6.64
N LEU A 250 2.95 -1.13 5.81
CA LEU A 250 3.07 -1.24 4.36
C LEU A 250 4.19 -0.34 3.81
N TRP A 251 4.34 0.85 4.39
CA TRP A 251 5.44 1.76 4.09
C TRP A 251 6.80 1.12 4.39
N SER A 252 6.98 0.53 5.57
CA SER A 252 8.23 -0.16 5.94
C SER A 252 8.56 -1.31 4.96
N LEU A 253 7.55 -2.04 4.48
CA LEU A 253 7.74 -3.08 3.47
C LEU A 253 8.15 -2.50 2.10
N LEU A 254 7.48 -1.45 1.64
CA LEU A 254 7.83 -0.74 0.40
C LEU A 254 9.25 -0.16 0.47
N GLU A 255 9.60 0.44 1.60
CA GLU A 255 10.92 1.02 1.84
C GLU A 255 12.01 -0.07 1.78
N LYS A 256 11.80 -1.22 2.43
CA LYS A 256 12.69 -2.39 2.34
C LYS A 256 12.88 -2.85 0.89
N ALA A 257 11.79 -2.94 0.12
CA ALA A 257 11.85 -3.32 -1.28
C ALA A 257 12.64 -2.30 -2.12
N ILE A 258 12.38 -0.99 -1.93
CA ILE A 258 13.13 0.08 -2.59
C ILE A 258 14.62 -0.02 -2.25
N ARG A 259 15.00 -0.27 -0.99
CA ARG A 259 16.40 -0.43 -0.59
C ARG A 259 17.09 -1.58 -1.34
N LEU A 260 16.46 -2.75 -1.37
CA LEU A 260 16.96 -3.93 -2.08
C LEU A 260 17.14 -3.66 -3.59
N CYS A 261 16.21 -2.93 -4.20
CA CYS A 261 16.27 -2.60 -5.61
C CYS A 261 17.32 -1.52 -5.92
N SER A 262 17.37 -0.46 -5.11
CA SER A 262 18.21 0.73 -5.35
C SER A 262 19.67 0.56 -4.92
N GLY A 263 20.01 -0.45 -4.12
CA GLY A 263 21.38 -0.62 -3.61
C GLY A 263 21.75 0.38 -2.51
N ILE A 264 20.76 1.01 -1.88
CA ILE A 264 20.93 1.82 -0.67
C ILE A 264 21.28 0.88 0.49
N ARG A 265 22.34 1.18 1.23
CA ARG A 265 22.82 0.42 2.37
C ARG A 265 22.91 1.32 3.60
N ASP A 266 22.72 0.73 4.78
CA ASP A 266 22.95 1.46 6.02
C ASP A 266 24.46 1.67 6.23
N LEU A 267 24.83 2.77 6.89
CA LEU A 267 26.21 3.06 7.27
C LEU A 267 26.56 2.32 8.59
N GLY A 268 27.71 1.64 8.64
CA GLY A 268 28.15 0.91 9.83
C GLY A 268 27.34 -0.36 10.14
N ASP A 269 26.94 -0.54 11.40
CA ASP A 269 26.12 -1.68 11.88
C ASP A 269 24.63 -1.59 11.50
N GLY A 270 24.24 -0.48 10.85
CA GLY A 270 22.93 -0.20 10.30
C GLY A 270 21.81 0.13 11.28
N LYS A 271 22.06 0.04 12.59
CA LYS A 271 21.06 0.37 13.63
C LYS A 271 21.34 1.70 14.33
N SER A 272 22.59 2.16 14.29
CA SER A 272 23.05 3.36 15.00
C SER A 272 23.03 4.62 14.13
N SER A 273 23.27 4.52 12.82
CA SER A 273 23.46 5.68 11.96
C SER A 273 22.16 6.29 11.41
N ILE A 274 22.13 7.63 11.39
CA ILE A 274 21.10 8.43 10.71
C ILE A 274 21.27 8.44 9.18
N TRP A 275 22.42 8.00 8.68
CA TRP A 275 22.73 7.99 7.25
C TRP A 275 22.61 6.61 6.63
N ARG A 276 22.04 6.59 5.43
CA ARG A 276 22.15 5.51 4.47
C ARG A 276 22.84 6.03 3.23
N ILE A 277 23.58 5.16 2.57
CA ILE A 277 24.46 5.53 1.46
C ILE A 277 24.21 4.65 0.25
N ALA A 278 24.39 5.22 -0.94
CA ALA A 278 24.50 4.47 -2.18
C ALA A 278 25.62 5.03 -3.04
N LEU A 279 26.49 4.14 -3.52
CA LEU A 279 27.53 4.53 -4.48
C LEU A 279 26.90 4.69 -5.87
N ARG A 280 27.08 5.86 -6.48
CA ARG A 280 26.50 6.22 -7.77
C ARG A 280 27.55 6.75 -8.71
N ARG A 281 27.23 6.73 -10.01
CA ARG A 281 28.00 7.40 -11.05
C ARG A 281 27.23 8.63 -11.50
N TYR A 282 27.85 9.80 -11.43
CA TYR A 282 27.24 11.06 -11.79
C TYR A 282 27.03 11.16 -13.30
N ARG A 283 25.87 11.69 -13.73
CA ARG A 283 25.51 11.87 -15.15
C ARG A 283 24.94 13.27 -15.42
N GLY A 284 25.06 14.18 -14.46
CA GLY A 284 24.52 15.53 -14.54
C GLY A 284 25.45 16.49 -15.28
N LYS A 285 25.26 17.79 -15.04
CA LYS A 285 26.19 18.83 -15.50
C LYS A 285 27.31 18.96 -14.49
N GLU A 286 28.49 19.38 -14.92
CA GLU A 286 29.58 19.70 -14.00
C GLU A 286 29.13 20.68 -12.90
N TRP A 287 29.48 20.37 -11.66
CA TRP A 287 29.21 21.23 -10.50
C TRP A 287 30.52 21.64 -9.85
N HIS A 288 30.68 22.95 -9.64
CA HIS A 288 31.81 23.52 -8.91
C HIS A 288 31.37 23.87 -7.49
N LEU A 289 32.12 23.40 -6.50
CA LEU A 289 31.88 23.64 -5.09
C LEU A 289 32.74 24.82 -4.59
N PRO A 290 32.32 25.52 -3.53
CA PRO A 290 33.02 26.72 -3.04
C PRO A 290 34.48 26.49 -2.61
N ASP A 291 34.85 25.26 -2.27
CA ASP A 291 36.20 24.86 -1.85
C ASP A 291 37.10 24.43 -3.01
N GLY A 292 36.64 24.60 -4.25
CA GLY A 292 37.34 24.26 -5.48
C GLY A 292 37.14 22.82 -5.95
N SER A 293 36.45 21.97 -5.17
CA SER A 293 36.09 20.62 -5.61
C SER A 293 35.11 20.68 -6.78
N VAL A 294 35.21 19.71 -7.69
CA VAL A 294 34.36 19.62 -8.88
C VAL A 294 33.76 18.22 -8.96
N LEU A 295 32.46 18.13 -9.28
CA LEU A 295 31.80 16.87 -9.61
C LEU A 295 31.54 16.81 -11.11
N ARG A 296 32.21 15.88 -11.79
CA ARG A 296 32.14 15.72 -13.25
C ARG A 296 31.28 14.54 -13.68
N PRO A 297 30.68 14.61 -14.89
CA PRO A 297 29.98 13.46 -15.45
C PRO A 297 30.91 12.24 -15.54
N GLY A 298 30.44 11.09 -15.08
CA GLY A 298 31.19 9.83 -15.07
C GLY A 298 31.92 9.55 -13.76
N GLU A 299 32.10 10.53 -12.88
CA GLU A 299 32.72 10.33 -11.57
C GLU A 299 31.79 9.61 -10.59
N GLN A 300 32.38 8.96 -9.59
CA GLN A 300 31.62 8.35 -8.51
C GLN A 300 31.32 9.38 -7.42
N PHE A 301 30.12 9.29 -6.87
CA PHE A 301 29.72 10.10 -5.70
C PHE A 301 28.95 9.23 -4.71
N LEU A 302 28.91 9.68 -3.47
CA LEU A 302 28.13 9.03 -2.42
C LEU A 302 26.77 9.71 -2.29
N GLU A 303 25.73 8.99 -2.64
CA GLU A 303 24.35 9.46 -2.48
C GLU A 303 23.93 9.29 -1.02
N LEU A 304 23.49 10.37 -0.38
CA LEU A 304 23.07 10.42 1.02
C LEU A 304 21.55 10.30 1.16
N HIS A 305 21.12 9.44 2.08
CA HIS A 305 19.72 9.21 2.42
C HIS A 305 19.53 9.24 3.94
N ILE A 306 18.44 9.83 4.42
CA ILE A 306 18.12 9.83 5.86
C ILE A 306 17.48 8.49 6.25
N ASN A 307 17.97 7.89 7.34
CA ASN A 307 17.35 6.74 7.98
C ASN A 307 16.12 7.17 8.78
N ASN A 308 14.96 7.22 8.11
CA ASN A 308 13.70 7.64 8.73
C ASN A 308 13.31 6.76 9.93
N GLU A 309 13.61 5.47 9.93
CA GLU A 309 13.33 4.58 11.06
C GLU A 309 14.09 5.02 12.33
N ARG A 310 15.38 5.36 12.17
CA ARG A 310 16.22 5.89 13.25
C ARG A 310 15.68 7.24 13.75
N LEU A 311 15.40 8.16 12.84
CA LEU A 311 14.89 9.48 13.21
C LEU A 311 13.59 9.40 14.01
N LEU A 312 12.67 8.51 13.61
CA LEU A 312 11.40 8.28 14.31
C LEU A 312 11.58 7.57 15.65
N SER A 313 12.60 6.73 15.80
CA SER A 313 12.87 6.08 17.09
C SER A 313 13.30 7.08 18.18
N LEU A 314 13.79 8.25 17.77
CA LEU A 314 14.25 9.32 18.66
C LEU A 314 13.15 10.34 19.00
N VAL A 315 11.99 10.28 18.32
CA VAL A 315 10.90 11.25 18.46
C VAL A 315 9.60 10.50 18.71
N ASP A 316 9.03 10.64 19.91
CA ASP A 316 7.71 10.10 20.21
C ASP A 316 6.58 11.11 19.90
N ARG A 317 5.32 10.71 20.12
CA ARG A 317 4.15 11.55 19.83
C ARG A 317 3.97 12.74 20.79
N SER A 318 4.65 12.74 21.92
CA SER A 318 4.59 13.77 22.95
C SER A 318 5.70 14.82 22.80
N THR A 319 6.72 14.56 21.99
CA THR A 319 7.80 15.51 21.68
C THR A 319 7.25 16.74 20.95
N SER A 320 7.53 17.94 21.48
CA SER A 320 7.20 19.20 20.80
C SER A 320 7.98 19.35 19.49
N LEU A 321 7.46 20.18 18.57
CA LEU A 321 8.08 20.37 17.26
C LEU A 321 9.50 20.92 17.38
N GLU A 322 9.74 21.91 18.26
CA GLU A 322 11.05 22.52 18.45
C GLU A 322 12.07 21.47 18.94
N ARG A 323 11.65 20.63 19.91
CA ARG A 323 12.50 19.59 20.48
C ARG A 323 12.80 18.49 19.47
N ALA A 324 11.82 18.09 18.66
CA ALA A 324 12.01 17.12 17.59
C ALA A 324 13.01 17.64 16.53
N THR A 325 12.93 18.92 16.16
CA THR A 325 13.87 19.56 15.24
C THR A 325 15.28 19.61 15.83
N LEU A 326 15.45 19.94 17.10
CA LEU A 326 16.76 19.94 17.76
C LEU A 326 17.39 18.54 17.82
N ILE A 327 16.59 17.51 18.15
CA ILE A 327 17.04 16.11 18.15
C ILE A 327 17.48 15.69 16.75
N ALA A 328 16.67 16.00 15.72
CA ALA A 328 16.99 15.71 14.34
C ALA A 328 18.31 16.37 13.90
N LEU A 329 18.49 17.66 14.19
CA LEU A 329 19.71 18.39 13.84
C LEU A 329 20.95 17.84 14.55
N LYS A 330 20.83 17.50 15.84
CA LYS A 330 21.92 16.89 16.60
C LYS A 330 22.32 15.54 16.00
N GLU A 331 21.34 14.69 15.71
CA GLU A 331 21.59 13.37 15.12
C GLU A 331 22.22 13.48 13.72
N ILE A 332 21.73 14.39 12.88
CA ILE A 332 22.30 14.68 11.56
C ILE A 332 23.77 15.11 11.68
N ARG A 333 24.09 16.04 12.58
CA ARG A 333 25.47 16.53 12.79
C ARG A 333 26.40 15.42 13.28
N ASN A 334 25.96 14.61 14.25
CA ASN A 334 26.73 13.47 14.73
C ASN A 334 26.99 12.47 13.60
N GLY A 335 25.96 12.15 12.80
CA GLY A 335 26.12 11.26 11.66
C GLY A 335 27.07 11.80 10.59
N LEU A 336 27.15 13.13 10.39
CA LEU A 336 28.12 13.73 9.46
C LEU A 336 29.57 13.58 9.96
N ALA A 337 29.79 13.63 11.28
CA ALA A 337 31.09 13.33 11.86
C ALA A 337 31.48 11.86 11.67
N ASP A 338 30.55 10.93 11.87
CA ASP A 338 30.77 9.51 11.57
C ASP A 338 31.10 9.30 10.09
N MET A 339 30.37 9.99 9.20
CA MET A 339 30.63 9.94 7.76
C MET A 339 32.02 10.47 7.41
N ALA A 340 32.45 11.57 8.02
CA ALA A 340 33.80 12.12 7.82
C ALA A 340 34.87 11.08 8.22
N CYS A 341 34.73 10.47 9.40
CA CYS A 341 35.66 9.44 9.88
C CYS A 341 35.68 8.22 8.94
N ILE A 342 34.53 7.77 8.42
CA ILE A 342 34.46 6.66 7.46
C ILE A 342 35.14 7.02 6.15
N LEU A 343 34.90 8.21 5.60
CA LEU A 343 35.55 8.61 4.35
C LEU A 343 37.07 8.70 4.51
N MET A 344 37.56 9.16 5.66
CA MET A 344 38.99 9.25 5.95
C MET A 344 39.66 7.87 6.03
N ASN A 345 38.99 6.88 6.64
CA ASN A 345 39.63 5.63 7.04
C ASN A 345 39.27 4.41 6.15
N ASP A 346 38.11 4.42 5.49
CA ASP A 346 37.64 3.27 4.72
C ASP A 346 38.08 3.37 3.26
N ARG A 347 38.96 2.46 2.85
CA ARG A 347 39.49 2.36 1.48
C ARG A 347 38.41 2.21 0.41
N ARG A 348 37.21 1.74 0.75
CA ARG A 348 36.10 1.64 -0.22
C ARG A 348 35.63 3.00 -0.73
N PHE A 349 35.88 4.07 0.02
CA PHE A 349 35.44 5.41 -0.30
C PHE A 349 36.61 6.38 -0.57
N CYS A 350 37.83 5.87 -0.79
CA CYS A 350 39.01 6.70 -1.01
C CYS A 350 38.86 7.64 -2.22
N ASN A 351 38.19 7.19 -3.29
CA ASN A 351 38.00 7.93 -4.54
C ASN A 351 36.73 8.79 -4.57
N ILE A 352 36.06 8.96 -3.42
CA ILE A 352 34.82 9.73 -3.35
C ILE A 352 35.12 11.15 -2.91
N GLU A 353 35.00 12.07 -3.86
CA GLU A 353 35.22 13.50 -3.63
C GLU A 353 33.95 14.24 -3.18
N VAL A 354 32.78 13.72 -3.51
CA VAL A 354 31.52 14.44 -3.32
C VAL A 354 30.43 13.54 -2.75
N LEU A 355 29.67 14.11 -1.81
CA LEU A 355 28.46 13.55 -1.25
C LEU A 355 27.27 14.39 -1.71
N LEU A 356 26.20 13.73 -2.12
CA LEU A 356 25.04 14.36 -2.74
C LEU A 356 23.75 13.79 -2.13
N GLY A 357 22.88 14.66 -1.67
CA GLY A 357 21.52 14.32 -1.26
C GLY A 357 20.48 15.12 -2.05
N ILE A 358 19.21 14.73 -1.90
CA ILE A 358 18.06 15.53 -2.32
C ILE A 358 17.24 15.83 -1.06
N THR A 359 16.75 17.06 -0.94
CA THR A 359 15.89 17.43 0.18
C THR A 359 14.99 18.62 -0.13
N LEU A 360 13.81 18.64 0.50
CA LEU A 360 12.96 19.82 0.64
C LEU A 360 13.50 20.85 1.66
N LEU A 361 14.31 20.40 2.61
CA LEU A 361 14.78 21.20 3.75
C LEU A 361 16.15 21.83 3.47
N HIS A 362 16.37 22.28 2.23
CA HIS A 362 17.68 22.71 1.73
C HIS A 362 18.27 23.90 2.52
N ARG A 363 17.45 24.80 3.07
CA ARG A 363 17.91 25.89 3.94
C ARG A 363 18.59 25.38 5.21
N GLY A 364 18.07 24.29 5.78
CA GLY A 364 18.70 23.64 6.94
C GLY A 364 20.01 22.94 6.55
N ALA A 365 20.08 22.39 5.33
CA ALA A 365 21.29 21.77 4.80
C ALA A 365 22.44 22.79 4.59
N GLU A 366 22.13 24.01 4.15
CA GLU A 366 23.12 25.09 4.00
C GLU A 366 23.78 25.45 5.34
N LEU A 367 22.99 25.52 6.42
CA LEU A 367 23.50 25.83 7.76
C LEU A 367 24.50 24.78 8.26
N ILE A 368 24.39 23.52 7.81
CA ILE A 368 25.29 22.43 8.17
C ILE A 368 26.38 22.18 7.10
N GLY A 369 26.56 23.11 6.15
CA GLY A 369 27.71 23.13 5.24
C GLY A 369 27.49 22.52 3.87
N PHE A 370 26.26 22.15 3.49
CA PHE A 370 25.97 21.74 2.12
C PHE A 370 25.81 22.95 1.20
N THR A 371 26.31 22.81 -0.03
CA THR A 371 26.02 23.70 -1.15
C THR A 371 24.73 23.24 -1.83
N VAL A 372 23.84 24.18 -2.15
CA VAL A 372 22.52 23.89 -2.73
C VAL A 372 22.52 24.13 -4.23
N PHE A 373 22.04 23.16 -5.00
CA PHE A 373 21.84 23.29 -6.44
C PHE A 373 20.37 23.04 -6.82
N ASP A 374 19.86 23.85 -7.73
CA ASP A 374 18.49 23.72 -8.19
C ASP A 374 18.29 22.48 -9.07
N MET A 375 17.17 21.80 -8.84
CA MET A 375 16.72 20.73 -9.72
C MET A 375 16.06 21.33 -10.97
N LYS A 376 16.45 20.83 -12.15
CA LYS A 376 15.78 21.18 -13.40
C LYS A 376 14.29 20.84 -13.32
N PRO A 377 13.39 21.70 -13.83
CA PRO A 377 11.99 21.35 -14.00
C PRO A 377 11.84 20.07 -14.83
N GLY A 378 10.95 19.18 -14.41
CA GLY A 378 10.72 17.91 -15.10
C GLY A 378 10.12 16.86 -14.19
N LEU A 379 9.81 15.68 -14.77
CA LEU A 379 9.13 14.59 -14.07
C LEU A 379 9.87 14.17 -12.79
N PHE A 380 11.20 14.06 -12.84
CA PHE A 380 12.00 13.67 -11.67
C PHE A 380 11.84 14.65 -10.50
N ARG A 381 11.95 15.96 -10.75
CA ARG A 381 11.74 16.99 -9.71
C ARG A 381 10.33 16.93 -9.14
N THR A 382 9.32 16.76 -9.99
CA THR A 382 7.91 16.70 -9.57
C THR A 382 7.64 15.47 -8.70
N VAL A 383 8.11 14.30 -9.11
CA VAL A 383 7.92 13.04 -8.39
C VAL A 383 8.66 13.06 -7.06
N THR A 384 9.93 13.50 -7.05
CA THR A 384 10.72 13.61 -5.81
C THR A 384 10.11 14.61 -4.84
N GLY A 385 9.66 15.78 -5.33
CA GLY A 385 9.01 16.77 -4.50
C GLY A 385 7.71 16.25 -3.89
N TRP A 386 6.89 15.57 -4.68
CA TRP A 386 5.67 14.93 -4.18
C TRP A 386 5.99 13.87 -3.12
N TYR A 387 6.99 13.03 -3.37
CA TYR A 387 7.43 11.97 -2.46
C TYR A 387 7.91 12.53 -1.11
N GLU A 388 8.82 13.50 -1.13
CA GLU A 388 9.38 14.08 0.09
C GLU A 388 8.32 14.88 0.88
N GLN A 389 7.38 15.55 0.21
CA GLN A 389 6.28 16.25 0.87
C GLN A 389 5.34 15.25 1.57
N TRP A 390 5.12 14.10 0.93
CA TRP A 390 4.31 13.02 1.49
C TRP A 390 4.99 12.39 2.71
N LEU A 391 6.30 12.16 2.65
CA LEU A 391 7.09 11.71 3.79
C LEU A 391 7.06 12.70 4.94
N LEU A 392 7.27 13.99 4.64
CA LEU A 392 7.22 15.05 5.63
C LEU A 392 5.85 15.05 6.33
N ALA A 393 4.74 14.96 5.59
CA ALA A 393 3.42 14.91 6.19
C ALA A 393 3.13 13.61 6.97
N LEU A 394 3.70 12.49 6.56
CA LEU A 394 3.56 11.21 7.25
C LEU A 394 4.28 11.22 8.62
N PHE A 395 5.41 11.92 8.70
CA PHE A 395 6.29 11.91 9.87
C PHE A 395 6.25 13.18 10.71
N HIS A 396 5.65 14.27 10.21
CA HIS A 396 5.49 15.50 10.96
C HIS A 396 4.43 15.34 12.07
N PRO A 397 4.64 15.89 13.28
CA PRO A 397 3.67 15.80 14.40
C PRO A 397 2.27 16.33 14.04
N GLY A 398 2.21 17.40 13.23
CA GLY A 398 0.96 17.97 12.69
C GLY A 398 0.27 17.14 11.58
N GLY A 399 0.91 16.06 11.11
CA GLY A 399 0.39 15.15 10.09
C GLY A 399 0.08 15.80 8.74
N PHE A 400 -0.88 15.22 8.01
CA PHE A 400 -1.32 15.69 6.69
C PHE A 400 -2.05 17.05 6.68
N LYS A 401 -2.37 17.64 7.84
CA LYS A 401 -3.07 18.95 7.91
C LYS A 401 -2.23 20.09 7.33
N ASN A 402 -0.90 19.97 7.39
CA ASN A 402 0.04 20.99 6.93
C ASN A 402 0.49 20.79 5.47
N LEU A 403 -0.01 19.77 4.77
CA LEU A 403 0.46 19.39 3.42
C LEU A 403 0.28 20.53 2.40
N LYS A 404 -0.78 21.35 2.54
CA LYS A 404 -1.00 22.52 1.67
C LYS A 404 0.09 23.59 1.84
N ALA A 405 0.47 23.88 3.08
CA ALA A 405 1.56 24.82 3.39
C ALA A 405 2.92 24.29 2.93
N TYR A 406 3.16 22.97 3.00
CA TYR A 406 4.37 22.35 2.46
C TYR A 406 4.44 22.43 0.93
N ARG A 407 3.30 22.26 0.25
CA ARG A 407 3.20 22.30 -1.22
C ARG A 407 3.59 23.63 -1.84
N GLU A 408 3.23 24.74 -1.20
CA GLU A 408 3.42 26.08 -1.76
C GLU A 408 4.82 26.65 -1.50
N LYS A 409 5.57 26.12 -0.51
CA LYS A 409 6.85 26.72 -0.05
C LYS A 409 8.09 25.84 -0.20
N LEU A 410 7.93 24.53 -0.41
CA LEU A 410 9.05 23.59 -0.43
C LEU A 410 9.23 22.97 -1.81
N THR A 411 10.41 23.20 -2.39
CA THR A 411 10.83 22.56 -3.63
C THR A 411 12.07 21.72 -3.37
N PRO A 412 12.16 20.52 -3.97
CA PRO A 412 13.31 19.66 -3.76
C PRO A 412 14.52 20.26 -4.46
N LYS A 413 15.65 20.23 -3.77
CA LYS A 413 16.95 20.70 -4.28
C LYS A 413 18.02 19.64 -4.05
N TYR A 414 19.06 19.68 -4.88
CA TYR A 414 20.27 18.93 -4.60
C TYR A 414 21.04 19.64 -3.48
N VAL A 415 21.54 18.86 -2.54
CA VAL A 415 22.45 19.33 -1.49
C VAL A 415 23.75 18.56 -1.63
N VAL A 416 24.86 19.28 -1.72
CA VAL A 416 26.15 18.71 -2.09
C VAL A 416 27.21 19.20 -1.13
N ILE A 417 28.04 18.29 -0.62
CA ILE A 417 29.19 18.63 0.22
C ILE A 417 30.40 17.86 -0.30
N SER A 418 31.55 18.53 -0.42
CA SER A 418 32.79 17.86 -0.77
C SER A 418 33.31 17.05 0.43
N ARG A 419 34.12 16.03 0.14
CA ARG A 419 34.89 15.29 1.14
C ARG A 419 35.75 16.25 1.98
N ARG A 420 36.43 17.18 1.32
CA ARG A 420 37.29 18.19 1.97
C ARG A 420 36.50 19.05 2.95
N GLU A 421 35.35 19.56 2.55
CA GLU A 421 34.52 20.40 3.41
C GLU A 421 33.91 19.62 4.57
N LEU A 422 33.47 18.39 4.32
CA LEU A 422 32.92 17.50 5.35
C LEU A 422 33.98 17.21 6.42
N VAL A 423 35.19 16.81 6.02
CA VAL A 423 36.31 16.53 6.92
C VAL A 423 36.72 17.78 7.68
N ARG A 424 36.83 18.93 7.00
CA ARG A 424 37.15 20.21 7.64
C ARG A 424 36.17 20.56 8.77
N ARG A 425 34.86 20.37 8.53
CA ARG A 425 33.82 20.75 9.50
C ARG A 425 33.61 19.73 10.61
N TYR A 426 33.72 18.45 10.29
CA TYR A 426 33.23 17.38 11.17
C TYR A 426 34.28 16.33 11.54
N GLY A 427 35.45 16.30 10.90
CA GLY A 427 36.50 15.30 11.13
C GLY A 427 37.01 15.25 12.58
N PHE A 428 37.15 16.41 13.22
CA PHE A 428 37.66 16.51 14.60
C PHE A 428 36.62 16.21 15.69
N SER A 429 35.33 16.09 15.33
CA SER A 429 34.25 15.77 16.26
C SER A 429 33.94 14.27 16.35
N ALA A 430 34.69 13.43 15.62
CA ALA A 430 34.50 11.99 15.61
C ALA A 430 34.86 11.36 16.98
N THR A 431 34.10 10.35 17.40
CA THR A 431 34.25 9.59 18.64
C THR A 431 35.67 9.07 18.90
N PRO A 432 36.03 8.69 20.14
CA PRO A 432 37.37 8.24 20.54
C PRO A 432 38.00 7.16 19.66
N ALA A 433 37.19 6.32 19.02
CA ALA A 433 37.64 5.31 18.04
C ALA A 433 38.34 5.88 16.79
N CYS A 434 38.17 7.18 16.49
CA CYS A 434 38.86 7.86 15.39
C CYS A 434 40.20 8.47 15.85
N ARG A 435 40.44 8.63 17.18
CA ARG A 435 41.69 9.24 17.73
C ARG A 435 42.87 8.27 17.73
N THR A 436 42.62 6.97 17.78
CA THR A 436 43.68 5.94 17.83
C THR A 436 44.49 5.81 16.53
N ALA A 437 44.09 6.50 15.45
CA ALA A 437 44.81 6.47 14.17
C ALA A 437 45.88 7.57 14.04
N GLU A 438 45.73 8.73 14.71
CA GLU A 438 46.73 9.81 14.64
C GLU A 438 47.88 9.63 15.65
N ASP A 439 47.63 8.98 16.80
CA ASP A 439 48.68 8.76 17.81
C ASP A 439 49.62 7.58 17.47
N GLY A 440 49.26 6.75 16.48
CA GLY A 440 50.09 5.64 16.00
C GLY A 440 51.26 6.04 15.11
N GLU A 441 51.27 7.27 14.57
CA GLU A 441 52.29 7.72 13.61
C GLU A 441 53.35 8.65 14.23
N LYS A 442 53.18 9.05 15.50
CA LYS A 442 54.15 9.87 16.24
C LYS A 442 55.05 9.10 17.22
N SER A 443 54.95 7.77 17.30
CA SER A 443 55.77 6.94 18.20
C SER A 443 56.89 6.15 17.50
N VAL A 444 57.13 6.38 16.20
CA VAL A 444 58.22 5.73 15.45
C VAL A 444 59.17 6.78 14.87
N THR A 445 59.68 7.67 15.72
CA THR A 445 60.95 8.39 15.52
C THR A 445 61.52 8.72 16.90
N GLY A 446 62.20 7.73 17.47
CA GLY A 446 63.00 7.83 18.69
C GLY A 446 64.18 6.89 18.56
#